data_AF-A0A8H7MCV6-F1
#
_entry.id   AF-A0A8H7MCV6-F1
#
_cell.length_a   1.000
_cell.length_b   1.000
_cell.length_c   1.000
_cell.angle_alpha   90.00
_cell.angle_beta   90.00
_cell.angle_gamma   90.00
#
_symmetry.space_group_name_H-M   'P 1'
#
loop_
_entity.id
_entity.type
_entity.pdbx_description
1 polymer ?
#
loop_
_entity_poly.entity_id
_entity_poly.type
_entity_poly.pdbx_seq_one_letter_code
_entity_poly.pdbx_strand_id
1 'polypeptide(L)'
;MAGGGSDPNARHKATYVRPPRPQSLFAPPHDALPWHIGSWGNPYEGGGRPGKGVVTYALSPNRQRPMATFIGKGFWNVVRRSRNQVLYFIPPLIAGYATMEWAIERNEYLNSKQGRAEFADEE
;
A
#
# COMPACT_ATOMS: atom_id res chain seq x y z
N MET A 1 -63.37 49.65 2.68
CA MET A 1 -64.07 48.37 2.86
C MET A 1 -63.79 47.50 1.64
N ALA A 2 -63.06 46.39 1.79
CA ALA A 2 -62.96 45.33 0.79
C ALA A 2 -62.70 44.03 1.56
N GLY A 3 -63.56 43.03 1.32
CA GLY A 3 -63.82 41.90 2.19
C GLY A 3 -62.68 40.88 2.28
N GLY A 4 -62.66 40.19 3.43
CA GLY A 4 -61.84 39.01 3.65
C GLY A 4 -62.39 37.80 2.92
N GLY A 5 -61.53 37.14 2.14
CA GLY A 5 -61.69 35.75 1.73
C GLY A 5 -60.88 34.87 2.66
N SER A 6 -61.55 34.07 3.48
CA SER A 6 -60.94 33.02 4.29
C SER A 6 -60.74 31.78 3.43
N ASP A 7 -59.49 31.44 3.12
CA ASP A 7 -59.17 30.22 2.38
C ASP A 7 -59.47 28.96 3.24
N PRO A 8 -60.32 28.04 2.76
CA PRO A 8 -60.81 26.90 3.55
C PRO A 8 -59.83 25.71 3.65
N ASN A 9 -58.58 25.84 3.19
CA ASN A 9 -57.62 24.72 3.13
C ASN A 9 -56.37 24.91 4.01
N ALA A 10 -56.45 25.76 5.04
CA ALA A 10 -55.33 26.07 5.93
C ALA A 10 -55.07 25.03 7.05
N ARG A 11 -55.76 23.89 7.07
CA ARG A 11 -55.80 23.00 8.25
C ARG A 11 -54.99 21.71 8.21
N HIS A 12 -54.29 21.36 7.13
CA HIS A 12 -53.63 20.03 7.08
C HIS A 12 -52.28 19.95 6.37
N LYS A 13 -51.26 20.78 6.70
CA LYS A 13 -49.85 20.47 6.34
C LYS A 13 -48.83 21.04 7.34
N ALA A 14 -48.86 20.57 8.59
CA ALA A 14 -47.68 20.62 9.46
C ALA A 14 -46.86 19.34 9.24
N THR A 15 -46.29 19.18 8.04
CA THR A 15 -45.29 18.14 7.79
C THR A 15 -44.00 18.60 8.46
N TYR A 16 -43.55 17.90 9.49
CA TYR A 16 -42.26 18.15 10.14
C TYR A 16 -41.13 17.88 9.14
N VAL A 17 -40.77 18.91 8.36
CA VAL A 17 -39.59 18.89 7.51
C VAL A 17 -38.41 19.05 8.46
N ARG A 18 -37.69 17.95 8.73
CA ARG A 18 -36.41 18.00 9.44
C ARG A 18 -35.54 19.06 8.74
N PRO A 19 -34.94 20.03 9.48
CA PRO A 19 -34.00 20.94 8.87
C PRO A 19 -32.87 20.13 8.24
N PRO A 20 -32.32 20.55 7.08
CA PRO A 20 -31.10 19.96 6.56
C PRO A 20 -30.04 20.05 7.66
N ARG A 21 -29.39 18.92 7.96
CA ARG A 21 -28.27 18.90 8.92
C ARG A 21 -27.30 20.02 8.55
N PRO A 22 -26.84 20.83 9.51
CA PRO A 22 -25.87 21.88 9.23
C PRO A 22 -24.66 21.24 8.54
N GLN A 23 -24.39 21.65 7.30
CA GLN A 23 -23.27 21.17 6.49
C GLN A 23 -21.93 21.82 6.94
N SER A 24 -21.88 22.37 8.15
CA SER A 24 -20.77 23.16 8.68
C SER A 24 -19.90 22.42 9.69
N LEU A 25 -19.82 21.09 9.62
CA LEU A 25 -18.60 20.40 10.03
C LEU A 25 -17.86 20.09 8.73
N PHE A 26 -17.21 21.11 8.19
CA PHE A 26 -16.22 20.96 7.14
C PHE A 26 -15.30 19.83 7.60
N ALA A 27 -15.31 18.71 6.88
CA ALA A 27 -14.20 17.77 6.99
C ALA A 27 -12.94 18.61 6.79
N PRO A 28 -11.95 18.53 7.71
CA PRO A 28 -10.71 19.27 7.55
C PRO A 28 -10.18 19.03 6.13
N PRO A 29 -9.60 20.06 5.48
CA PRO A 29 -9.03 19.88 4.16
C PRO A 29 -8.09 18.67 4.20
N HIS A 30 -7.99 17.91 3.10
CA HIS A 30 -7.21 16.65 3.00
C HIS A 30 -5.74 16.72 3.50
N ASP A 31 -5.28 17.93 3.78
CA ASP A 31 -3.99 18.42 4.24
C ASP A 31 -3.94 18.76 5.75
N ALA A 32 -5.06 18.68 6.49
CA ALA A 32 -5.19 19.08 7.89
C ALA A 32 -5.42 17.92 8.89
N LEU A 33 -5.46 16.66 8.43
CA LEU A 33 -5.48 15.49 9.31
C LEU A 33 -4.11 14.79 9.32
N PRO A 34 -3.58 14.38 10.48
CA PRO A 34 -2.32 13.63 10.55
C PRO A 34 -2.45 12.19 10.01
N TRP A 35 -3.67 11.76 9.69
CA TRP A 35 -4.00 10.41 9.22
C TRP A 35 -4.30 10.42 7.71
N HIS A 36 -3.61 9.58 6.96
CA HIS A 36 -3.71 9.45 5.49
C HIS A 36 -4.55 8.23 5.06
N ILE A 37 -5.37 7.70 5.96
CA ILE A 37 -6.27 6.55 5.70
C ILE A 37 -7.62 6.85 6.33
N GLY A 38 -8.68 6.82 5.52
CA GLY A 38 -10.07 6.98 5.97
C GLY A 38 -10.73 5.66 6.37
N SER A 39 -11.98 5.73 6.84
CA SER A 39 -12.79 4.56 7.21
C SER A 39 -13.67 4.08 6.05
N TRP A 40 -14.24 2.87 6.19
CA TRP A 40 -15.25 2.35 5.28
C TRP A 40 -16.41 3.34 5.13
N GLY A 41 -16.79 3.65 3.89
CA GLY A 41 -17.84 4.64 3.57
C GLY A 41 -17.37 6.09 3.59
N ASN A 42 -16.21 6.41 4.16
CA ASN A 42 -15.57 7.72 4.03
C ASN A 42 -14.04 7.64 3.85
N PRO A 43 -13.56 7.07 2.72
CA PRO A 43 -12.14 6.97 2.41
C PRO A 43 -11.49 8.33 2.04
N TYR A 44 -12.30 9.39 1.87
CA TYR A 44 -11.84 10.71 1.43
C TYR A 44 -11.26 11.57 2.57
N GLU A 45 -11.63 11.28 3.83
CA GLU A 45 -11.03 11.94 5.01
C GLU A 45 -9.54 11.66 5.14
N GLY A 46 -9.04 10.54 4.60
CA GLY A 46 -7.61 10.19 4.59
C GLY A 46 -6.88 10.51 3.28
N GLY A 47 -7.47 11.29 2.37
CA GLY A 47 -6.80 11.64 1.11
C GLY A 47 -7.09 10.70 -0.08
N GLY A 48 -8.12 9.84 0.02
CA GLY A 48 -8.68 9.19 -1.18
C GLY A 48 -9.21 10.22 -2.18
N ARG A 49 -9.12 9.94 -3.49
CA ARG A 49 -9.71 10.79 -4.55
C ARG A 49 -11.08 10.25 -4.96
N PRO A 50 -12.10 11.10 -5.19
CA PRO A 50 -13.41 10.65 -5.64
C PRO A 50 -13.30 10.01 -7.04
N GLY A 51 -13.52 8.70 -7.10
CA GLY A 51 -13.59 7.93 -8.35
C GLY A 51 -15.04 7.79 -8.80
N LYS A 52 -15.39 8.35 -9.97
CA LYS A 52 -16.71 8.16 -10.61
C LYS A 52 -16.53 7.38 -11.91
N GLY A 53 -17.43 6.42 -12.18
CA GLY A 53 -17.47 5.70 -13.46
C GLY A 53 -16.60 4.44 -13.55
N VAL A 54 -16.02 3.97 -12.44
CA VAL A 54 -15.32 2.69 -12.40
C VAL A 54 -16.30 1.58 -12.03
N VAL A 55 -16.43 0.57 -12.89
CA VAL A 55 -17.25 -0.62 -12.63
C VAL A 55 -16.34 -1.83 -12.48
N THR A 56 -16.41 -2.49 -11.33
CA THR A 56 -15.58 -3.66 -11.01
C THR A 56 -16.43 -4.91 -11.02
N TYR A 57 -15.98 -5.92 -11.75
CA TYR A 57 -16.62 -7.23 -11.81
C TYR A 57 -15.76 -8.27 -11.06
N ALA A 58 -16.41 -9.15 -10.32
CA ALA A 58 -15.74 -10.24 -9.62
C ALA A 58 -16.57 -11.53 -9.70
N LEU A 59 -15.90 -12.67 -9.77
CA LEU A 59 -16.53 -13.99 -9.70
C LEU A 59 -16.37 -14.56 -8.28
N SER A 60 -17.39 -15.23 -7.76
CA SER A 60 -17.31 -15.92 -6.46
C SER A 60 -16.12 -16.89 -6.41
N PRO A 61 -15.31 -16.90 -5.33
CA PRO A 61 -14.16 -17.79 -5.19
C PRO A 61 -14.50 -19.27 -5.32
N ASN A 62 -15.69 -19.69 -4.88
CA ASN A 62 -16.15 -21.09 -4.97
C ASN A 62 -16.34 -21.57 -6.42
N ARG A 63 -16.43 -20.63 -7.37
CA ARG A 63 -16.55 -20.92 -8.80
C ARG A 63 -15.22 -20.76 -9.55
N GLN A 64 -14.13 -20.45 -8.86
CA GLN A 64 -12.79 -20.32 -9.42
C GLN A 64 -11.94 -21.55 -9.05
N ARG A 65 -11.05 -21.96 -9.94
CA ARG A 65 -10.01 -22.96 -9.63
C ARG A 65 -8.86 -22.20 -8.94
N PRO A 66 -8.54 -22.46 -7.66
CA PRO A 66 -7.63 -21.62 -6.88
C PRO A 66 -6.21 -21.54 -7.43
N MET A 67 -5.73 -22.59 -8.11
CA MET A 67 -4.41 -22.65 -8.74
C MET A 67 -4.51 -22.86 -10.26
N ALA A 68 -5.51 -22.24 -10.90
CA ALA A 68 -5.61 -22.26 -12.36
C ALA A 68 -4.33 -21.68 -12.99
N THR A 69 -3.70 -22.45 -13.88
CA THR A 69 -2.56 -22.01 -14.71
C THR A 69 -1.34 -21.51 -13.92
N PHE A 70 -1.15 -21.98 -12.69
CA PHE A 70 0.02 -21.62 -11.87
C PHE A 70 1.35 -22.00 -12.57
N ILE A 71 1.43 -23.22 -13.08
CA ILE A 71 2.63 -23.73 -13.77
C ILE A 71 2.80 -23.04 -15.14
N GLY A 72 1.73 -22.92 -15.93
CA GLY A 72 1.82 -22.38 -17.29
C GLY A 72 1.98 -20.86 -17.39
N LYS A 73 1.31 -20.08 -16.53
CA LYS A 73 1.33 -18.59 -16.58
C LYS A 73 1.98 -17.99 -15.34
N GLY A 74 1.78 -18.59 -14.16
CA GLY A 74 2.31 -18.08 -12.90
C GLY A 74 3.83 -18.09 -12.86
N PHE A 75 4.47 -19.20 -13.23
CA PHE A 75 5.92 -19.36 -13.22
C PHE A 75 6.64 -18.33 -14.10
N TRP A 76 6.25 -18.19 -15.38
CA TRP A 76 6.86 -17.21 -16.27
C TRP A 76 6.66 -15.76 -15.81
N ASN A 77 5.52 -15.48 -15.20
CA ASN A 77 5.24 -14.20 -14.58
C ASN A 77 6.15 -13.90 -13.38
N VAL A 78 6.51 -14.90 -12.58
CA VAL A 78 7.49 -14.78 -11.50
C VAL A 78 8.88 -14.54 -12.09
N VAL A 79 9.32 -15.36 -13.04
CA VAL A 79 10.65 -15.24 -13.68
C VAL A 79 10.88 -13.83 -14.24
N ARG A 80 9.93 -13.27 -15.00
CA ARG A 80 10.10 -11.91 -15.54
C ARG A 80 10.12 -10.81 -14.47
N ARG A 81 9.43 -11.01 -13.34
CA ARG A 81 9.41 -10.02 -12.24
C ARG A 81 10.70 -10.08 -11.44
N SER A 82 11.21 -11.28 -11.17
CA SER A 82 12.46 -11.48 -10.45
C SER A 82 13.65 -10.94 -11.22
N ARG A 83 13.69 -11.08 -12.56
CA ARG A 83 14.79 -10.57 -13.40
C ARG A 83 15.11 -9.09 -13.16
N ASN A 84 14.10 -8.25 -12.94
CA ASN A 84 14.31 -6.81 -12.71
C ASN A 84 14.88 -6.50 -11.32
N GLN A 85 14.71 -7.42 -10.37
CA GLN A 85 15.19 -7.26 -8.99
C GLN A 85 16.56 -7.92 -8.77
N VAL A 86 16.88 -8.94 -9.57
CA VAL A 86 18.13 -9.71 -9.51
C VAL A 86 19.38 -8.81 -9.47
N LEU A 87 19.43 -7.75 -10.28
CA LEU A 87 20.58 -6.85 -10.31
C LEU A 87 20.73 -5.96 -9.07
N TYR A 88 19.70 -5.82 -8.24
CA TYR A 88 19.78 -5.00 -7.02
C TYR A 88 20.30 -5.78 -5.83
N PHE A 89 19.96 -7.06 -5.70
CA PHE A 89 20.36 -7.85 -4.53
C PHE A 89 21.54 -8.79 -4.80
N ILE A 90 21.79 -9.21 -6.05
CA ILE A 90 22.93 -10.09 -6.35
C ILE A 90 24.28 -9.41 -6.09
N PRO A 91 24.54 -8.17 -6.55
CA PRO A 91 25.84 -7.53 -6.33
C PRO A 91 26.26 -7.43 -4.86
N PRO A 92 25.41 -6.97 -3.92
CA PRO A 92 25.80 -6.93 -2.51
C PRO A 92 25.98 -8.33 -1.89
N LEU A 93 25.22 -9.35 -2.33
CA LEU A 93 25.41 -10.71 -1.87
C LEU A 93 26.74 -11.31 -2.32
N ILE A 94 27.11 -11.11 -3.59
CA ILE A 94 28.42 -11.56 -4.10
C ILE A 94 29.55 -10.84 -3.36
N ALA A 95 29.45 -9.52 -3.19
CA ALA A 95 30.47 -8.75 -2.48
C ALA A 95 30.64 -9.22 -1.03
N GLY A 96 29.54 -9.46 -0.32
CA GLY A 96 29.57 -9.98 1.05
C GLY A 96 30.18 -11.39 1.13
N TYR A 97 29.80 -12.28 0.22
CA TYR A 97 30.35 -13.63 0.17
C TYR A 97 31.86 -13.64 -0.15
N ALA A 98 32.27 -12.88 -1.17
CA ALA A 98 33.68 -12.78 -1.55
C ALA A 98 34.54 -12.16 -0.43
N THR A 99 34.03 -11.14 0.28
CA THR A 99 34.74 -10.53 1.41
C THR A 99 34.87 -11.50 2.57
N MET A 100 33.85 -12.32 2.81
CA MET A 100 33.88 -13.34 3.85
C MET A 100 34.89 -14.45 3.54
N GLU A 101 34.89 -14.99 2.32
CA GLU A 101 35.89 -15.98 1.89
C GLU A 101 37.30 -15.40 2.02
N TRP A 102 37.53 -14.18 1.54
CA TRP A 102 38.82 -13.49 1.70
C TRP A 102 39.21 -13.34 3.18
N ALA A 103 38.27 -12.95 4.04
CA ALA A 103 38.55 -12.78 5.47
C ALA A 103 38.89 -14.10 6.17
N ILE A 104 38.24 -15.20 5.80
CA ILE A 104 38.51 -16.54 6.35
C ILE A 104 39.90 -17.00 5.91
N GLU A 105 40.19 -16.95 4.61
CA GLU A 105 41.48 -17.37 4.06
C GLU A 105 42.63 -16.52 4.62
N ARG A 106 42.42 -15.20 4.75
CA ARG A 106 43.40 -14.30 5.35
C ARG A 106 43.63 -14.58 6.84
N ASN A 107 42.58 -14.91 7.60
CA ASN A 107 42.70 -15.26 9.01
C ASN A 107 43.46 -16.58 9.20
N GLU A 108 43.15 -17.60 8.40
CA GLU A 108 43.86 -18.88 8.41
C GLU A 108 45.32 -18.72 7.98
N TYR A 109 45.59 -17.89 6.97
CA TYR A 109 46.95 -17.59 6.52
C TYR A 109 47.80 -16.96 7.62
N LEU A 110 47.27 -15.95 8.33
CA LEU A 110 47.99 -15.28 9.41
C LEU A 110 48.26 -16.19 10.62
N ASN A 111 47.37 -17.16 10.90
CA ASN A 111 47.57 -18.14 11.97
C ASN A 111 48.44 -19.34 11.54
N SER A 112 48.71 -19.49 10.25
CA SER A 112 49.57 -20.55 9.72
C SER A 112 51.05 -20.32 10.08
N LYS A 113 51.87 -21.37 9.93
CA LYS A 113 53.32 -21.28 10.17
C LYS A 113 54.03 -20.41 9.12
N GLN A 114 53.49 -20.32 7.91
CA GLN A 114 54.06 -19.47 6.84
C GLN A 114 53.75 -18.00 7.08
N GLY A 115 52.52 -17.65 7.44
CA GLY A 115 52.15 -16.26 7.75
C GLY A 115 52.88 -15.69 8.97
N ARG A 116 53.16 -16.52 9.99
CA ARG A 116 54.03 -16.12 11.12
C ARG A 116 55.49 -15.93 10.75
N ALA A 117 56.01 -16.65 9.75
CA ALA A 117 57.40 -16.50 9.31
C ALA A 117 57.59 -15.25 8.44
N GLU A 118 56.56 -14.84 7.70
CA GLU A 118 56.62 -13.72 6.76
C GLU A 118 56.34 -12.36 7.42
N PHE A 119 55.50 -12.32 8.45
CA PHE A 119 55.22 -11.11 9.25
C PHE A 119 56.05 -11.00 10.54
N ALA A 120 56.97 -11.95 10.82
CA ALA A 120 57.88 -11.86 11.96
C ALA A 120 59.05 -10.89 11.75
N ASP A 121 59.34 -10.51 10.49
CA ASP A 121 60.47 -9.64 10.13
C ASP A 121 60.06 -8.18 9.85
N GLU A 122 58.77 -7.84 9.95
CA GLU A 122 58.22 -6.50 9.64
C GLU A 122 57.97 -5.59 10.87
N GLU A 123 58.58 -5.88 12.03
CA GLU A 123 58.57 -4.99 13.21
C GLU A 123 59.81 -4.06 13.26
#